data_AF-A0A0P7D464-F1
#
_entry.id   AF-A0A0P7D464-F1
#
_cell.length_a   1.000
_cell.length_b   1.000
_cell.length_c   1.000
_cell.angle_alpha   90.00
_cell.angle_beta   90.00
_cell.angle_gamma   90.00
#
_symmetry.space_group_name_H-M   'P 1'
#
loop_
_entity.id
_entity.type
_entity.pdbx_description
1 polymer ?
#
loop_
_entity_poly.entity_id
_entity_poly.type
_entity_poly.pdbx_seq_one_letter_code
_entity_poly.pdbx_strand_id
1 'polypeptide(L)'
;MRSVGVSLGIIRPEDSLEELGEKAILSEKKPEDFDSINEYIDHLNNNVPFDKDKFDRLDDKELLARSSIGASITLKGINEKLDTVVTPEFMATVASQELETKEIVSTIKAYKENDLKLEDYDLYLNDELTLDETTKHSSALVEAYQKLEPELSIEEIENKVMGLSN
;
A
#
# COMPACT_ATOMS: atom_id res chain seq x y z
N MET A 1 -0.93 -3.75 -3.40
CA MET A 1 0.31 -3.78 -2.59
C MET A 1 1.56 -3.48 -3.41
N ARG A 2 1.99 -4.38 -4.31
CA ARG A 2 3.26 -4.25 -5.04
C ARG A 2 3.42 -2.93 -5.80
N SER A 3 2.39 -2.51 -6.55
CA SER A 3 2.43 -1.27 -7.33
C SER A 3 2.69 -0.03 -6.45
N VAL A 4 2.06 0.05 -5.28
CA VAL A 4 2.28 1.09 -4.28
C VAL A 4 3.70 1.02 -3.72
N GLY A 5 4.21 -0.17 -3.41
CA GLY A 5 5.59 -0.36 -2.98
C GLY A 5 6.61 0.13 -4.02
N VAL A 6 6.37 -0.15 -5.30
CA VAL A 6 7.21 0.32 -6.42
C VAL A 6 7.10 1.84 -6.60
N SER A 7 5.90 2.42 -6.57
CA SER A 7 5.71 3.87 -6.77
C SER A 7 6.37 4.71 -5.68
N LEU A 8 6.46 4.16 -4.47
CA LEU A 8 7.11 4.80 -3.32
C LEU A 8 8.62 4.49 -3.21
N GLY A 9 9.15 3.65 -4.11
CA GLY A 9 10.56 3.25 -4.12
C GLY A 9 10.96 2.35 -2.95
N ILE A 10 10.02 1.57 -2.40
CA ILE A 10 10.25 0.59 -1.33
C ILE A 10 10.82 -0.71 -1.88
N ILE A 11 10.30 -1.15 -3.02
CA ILE A 11 10.75 -2.33 -3.75
C ILE A 11 11.00 -1.95 -5.21
N ARG A 12 11.82 -2.74 -5.90
CA ARG A 12 12.17 -2.48 -7.31
C ARG A 12 11.09 -3.03 -8.25
N PRO A 13 10.95 -2.48 -9.48
CA PRO A 13 9.99 -2.97 -10.47
C PRO A 13 10.18 -4.43 -10.90
N GLU A 14 11.34 -5.03 -10.67
CA GLU A 14 11.65 -6.43 -10.93
C GLU A 14 11.44 -7.33 -9.70
N ASP A 15 11.32 -6.76 -8.50
CA ASP A 15 11.15 -7.56 -7.28
C ASP A 15 9.75 -8.20 -7.27
N SER A 16 9.68 -9.48 -6.91
CA SER A 16 8.43 -10.18 -6.60
C SER A 16 8.24 -10.27 -5.09
N LEU A 17 6.98 -10.29 -4.64
CA LEU A 17 6.69 -10.40 -3.21
C LEU A 17 7.05 -11.80 -2.70
N GLU A 18 6.92 -12.81 -3.56
CA GLU A 18 7.27 -14.19 -3.28
C GLU A 18 8.79 -14.36 -3.10
N GLU A 19 9.62 -13.78 -3.97
CA GLU A 19 11.08 -13.84 -3.81
C GLU A 19 11.54 -13.04 -2.59
N LEU A 20 10.94 -11.87 -2.34
CA LEU A 20 11.22 -11.09 -1.14
C LEU A 20 10.89 -11.89 0.13
N GLY A 21 9.77 -12.61 0.12
CA GLY A 21 9.36 -13.52 1.19
C GLY A 21 10.31 -14.71 1.37
N GLU A 22 10.75 -15.36 0.28
CA GLU A 22 11.74 -16.44 0.35
C GLU A 22 13.07 -15.95 0.93
N LYS A 23 13.58 -14.81 0.46
CA LYS A 23 14.81 -14.21 0.99
C LYS A 23 14.65 -13.88 2.48
N ALA A 24 13.49 -13.39 2.91
CA ALA A 24 13.22 -13.17 4.33
C ALA A 24 13.24 -14.47 5.15
N ILE A 25 12.73 -15.58 4.61
CA ILE A 25 12.78 -16.90 5.27
C ILE A 25 14.23 -17.42 5.37
N LEU A 26 15.04 -17.19 4.34
CA LEU A 26 16.44 -17.64 4.27
C LEU A 26 17.40 -16.76 5.07
N SER A 27 17.02 -15.50 5.34
CA SER A 27 17.84 -14.55 6.08
C SER A 27 17.92 -14.92 7.57
N GLU A 28 19.12 -14.88 8.12
CA GLU A 28 19.32 -14.94 9.57
C GLU A 28 19.03 -13.59 10.27
N LYS A 29 19.01 -12.50 9.49
CA LYS A 29 18.66 -11.15 9.96
C LYS A 29 17.17 -10.88 9.80
N LYS A 30 16.64 -10.05 10.69
CA LYS A 30 15.26 -9.58 10.73
C LYS A 30 15.19 -8.07 10.48
N PRO A 31 14.00 -7.51 10.20
CA PRO A 31 13.84 -6.06 10.05
C PRO A 31 14.40 -5.26 11.23
N GLU A 32 14.28 -5.78 12.45
CA GLU A 32 14.71 -5.12 13.68
C GLU A 32 16.24 -5.02 13.84
N ASP A 33 17.01 -5.68 12.96
CA ASP A 33 18.48 -5.59 12.92
C ASP A 33 18.99 -4.40 12.08
N PHE A 34 18.09 -3.53 11.59
CA PHE A 34 18.39 -2.41 10.69
C PHE A 34 17.72 -1.12 11.16
N ASP A 35 18.24 0.02 10.73
CA ASP A 35 17.71 1.34 11.11
C ASP A 35 16.45 1.70 10.31
N SER A 36 16.26 1.08 9.15
CA SER A 36 15.06 1.22 8.31
C SER A 36 14.68 -0.10 7.65
N ILE A 37 13.41 -0.24 7.31
CA ILE A 37 12.94 -1.39 6.53
C ILE A 37 13.54 -1.43 5.12
N ASN A 38 13.89 -0.27 4.54
CA ASN A 38 14.54 -0.23 3.23
C ASN A 38 15.95 -0.83 3.28
N GLU A 39 16.72 -0.57 4.34
CA GLU A 39 18.02 -1.24 4.54
C GLU A 39 17.87 -2.76 4.68
N TYR A 40 16.81 -3.22 5.35
CA TYR A 40 16.50 -4.65 5.43
C TYR A 40 16.16 -5.23 4.05
N ILE A 41 15.31 -4.57 3.26
CA ILE A 41 14.97 -4.98 1.89
C ILE A 41 16.23 -5.01 1.01
N ASP A 42 17.11 -4.02 1.13
CA ASP A 42 18.38 -3.99 0.42
C ASP A 42 19.29 -5.16 0.80
N HIS A 43 19.37 -5.51 2.10
CA HIS A 43 20.07 -6.71 2.55
C HIS A 43 19.45 -7.98 1.96
N LEU A 44 18.12 -8.12 1.97
CA LEU A 44 17.44 -9.27 1.36
C LEU A 44 17.81 -9.39 -0.12
N ASN A 45 17.78 -8.27 -0.85
CA ASN A 45 18.01 -8.26 -2.29
C ASN A 45 19.46 -8.53 -2.70
N ASN A 46 20.43 -8.11 -1.88
CA ASN A 46 21.84 -8.12 -2.28
C ASN A 46 22.71 -9.13 -1.51
N ASN A 47 22.28 -9.56 -0.33
CA ASN A 47 23.12 -10.34 0.58
C ASN A 47 22.55 -11.72 0.93
N VAL A 48 21.27 -11.99 0.64
CA VAL A 48 20.67 -13.29 0.89
C VAL A 48 20.76 -14.15 -0.38
N PRO A 49 21.56 -15.24 -0.37
CA PRO A 49 21.59 -16.18 -1.48
C PRO A 49 20.26 -16.92 -1.57
N PHE A 50 19.72 -17.07 -2.78
CA PHE A 50 18.50 -17.84 -3.01
C PHE A 50 18.66 -18.77 -4.22
N ASP A 51 18.09 -19.96 -4.12
CA ASP A 51 18.10 -20.97 -5.17
C ASP A 51 16.84 -20.84 -6.02
N LYS A 52 16.97 -20.22 -7.21
CA LYS A 52 15.86 -20.00 -8.13
C LYS A 52 15.23 -21.31 -8.62
N ASP A 53 16.04 -22.34 -8.88
CA ASP A 53 15.54 -23.62 -9.39
C ASP A 53 14.70 -24.36 -8.34
N LYS A 54 15.06 -24.23 -7.06
CA LYS A 54 14.25 -24.75 -5.96
C LYS A 54 12.99 -23.93 -5.76
N PHE A 55 13.11 -22.60 -5.80
CA PHE A 55 11.98 -21.69 -5.64
C PHE A 55 10.91 -21.89 -6.73
N ASP A 56 11.33 -22.11 -7.98
CA ASP A 56 10.41 -22.32 -9.11
C ASP A 56 9.64 -23.65 -9.07
N ARG A 57 9.98 -24.54 -8.12
CA ARG A 57 9.29 -25.82 -7.88
C ARG A 57 8.35 -25.78 -6.69
N LEU A 58 8.24 -24.65 -5.99
CA LEU A 58 7.32 -24.48 -4.89
C LEU A 58 5.87 -24.58 -5.37
N ASP A 59 5.00 -25.12 -4.52
CA ASP A 59 3.57 -25.15 -4.80
C ASP A 59 2.88 -23.81 -4.53
N ASP A 60 1.62 -23.68 -4.95
CA ASP A 60 0.85 -22.44 -4.80
C ASP A 60 0.70 -21.99 -3.34
N LYS A 61 0.62 -22.94 -2.40
CA LYS A 61 0.48 -22.64 -0.97
C LYS A 61 1.78 -22.09 -0.41
N GLU A 62 2.90 -22.69 -0.82
CA GLU A 62 4.25 -22.25 -0.49
C GLU A 62 4.55 -20.85 -1.07
N LEU A 63 4.14 -20.59 -2.32
CA LEU A 63 4.24 -19.28 -2.96
C LEU A 63 3.36 -18.24 -2.25
N LEU A 64 2.11 -18.59 -1.92
CA LEU A 64 1.20 -17.69 -1.20
C LEU A 64 1.73 -17.28 0.17
N ALA A 65 2.30 -18.22 0.93
CA ALA A 65 2.91 -17.94 2.23
C ALA A 65 4.07 -16.92 2.10
N ARG A 66 4.90 -17.07 1.07
CA ARG A 66 6.01 -16.15 0.79
C ARG A 66 5.52 -14.80 0.30
N SER A 67 4.54 -14.78 -0.59
CA SER A 67 3.90 -13.55 -1.06
C SER A 67 3.35 -12.75 0.13
N SER A 68 2.76 -13.42 1.12
CA SER A 68 2.25 -12.79 2.34
C SER A 68 3.36 -12.18 3.21
N ILE A 69 4.50 -12.87 3.33
CA ILE A 69 5.69 -12.34 4.04
C ILE A 69 6.25 -11.12 3.29
N GLY A 70 6.44 -11.22 1.97
CA GLY A 70 6.90 -10.09 1.15
C GLY A 70 5.94 -8.90 1.16
N ALA A 71 4.63 -9.15 1.15
CA ALA A 71 3.60 -8.12 1.29
C ALA A 71 3.68 -7.42 2.66
N SER A 72 3.90 -8.17 3.74
CA SER A 72 4.08 -7.62 5.09
C SER A 72 5.32 -6.73 5.19
N ILE A 73 6.45 -7.17 4.62
CA ILE A 73 7.68 -6.38 4.55
C ILE A 73 7.46 -5.10 3.74
N THR A 74 6.80 -5.22 2.58
CA THR A 74 6.46 -4.07 1.72
C THR A 74 5.55 -3.09 2.46
N LEU A 75 4.55 -3.58 3.19
CA LEU A 75 3.64 -2.75 3.98
C LEU A 75 4.36 -1.99 5.10
N LYS A 76 5.30 -2.65 5.80
CA LYS A 76 6.18 -1.96 6.76
C LYS A 76 6.93 -0.79 6.10
N GLY A 77 7.45 -1.00 4.89
CA GLY A 77 8.07 0.06 4.08
C GLY A 77 7.15 1.20 3.68
N ILE A 78 5.92 0.88 3.27
CA ILE A 78 4.91 1.90 2.99
C ILE A 78 4.62 2.72 4.25
N ASN A 79 4.44 2.07 5.41
CA ASN A 79 4.14 2.72 6.67
C ASN A 79 5.26 3.65 7.13
N GLU A 80 6.51 3.21 7.06
CA GLU A 80 7.68 4.02 7.39
C GLU A 80 7.80 5.23 6.45
N LYS A 81 7.63 5.00 5.13
CA LYS A 81 7.80 6.05 4.11
C LYS A 81 6.72 7.12 4.15
N LEU A 82 5.48 6.72 4.40
CA LEU A 82 4.34 7.65 4.50
C LEU A 82 4.16 8.16 5.92
N ASP A 83 4.90 7.60 6.88
CA ASP A 83 4.80 7.92 8.31
C ASP A 83 3.34 7.91 8.78
N THR A 84 2.67 6.79 8.47
CA THR A 84 1.28 6.50 8.84
C THR A 84 1.05 4.99 8.89
N VAL A 85 0.02 4.56 9.58
CA VAL A 85 -0.33 3.14 9.71
C VAL A 85 -1.31 2.76 8.60
N VAL A 86 -0.79 2.27 7.48
CA VAL A 86 -1.58 1.60 6.45
C VAL A 86 -1.79 0.14 6.86
N THR A 87 -3.03 -0.33 6.81
CA THR A 87 -3.42 -1.68 7.22
C THR A 87 -3.61 -2.60 6.02
N PRO A 88 -3.48 -3.93 6.19
CA PRO A 88 -3.86 -4.90 5.16
C PRO A 88 -5.31 -4.73 4.70
N GLU A 89 -6.23 -4.39 5.61
CA GLU A 89 -7.64 -4.17 5.36
C GLU A 89 -7.85 -2.98 4.41
N PHE A 90 -7.26 -1.81 4.71
CA PHE A 90 -7.30 -0.67 3.80
C PHE A 90 -6.75 -1.03 2.41
N MET A 91 -5.62 -1.75 2.37
CA MET A 91 -5.00 -2.18 1.12
C MET A 91 -5.88 -3.16 0.33
N ALA A 92 -6.71 -3.97 1.00
CA ALA A 92 -7.69 -4.83 0.37
C ALA A 92 -8.87 -4.01 -0.17
N THR A 93 -9.39 -3.05 0.60
CA THR A 93 -10.47 -2.14 0.18
C THR A 93 -10.09 -1.39 -1.10
N VAL A 94 -8.92 -0.73 -1.13
CA VAL A 94 -8.49 -0.02 -2.35
C VAL A 94 -8.12 -0.94 -3.51
N ALA A 95 -7.80 -2.21 -3.25
CA ALA A 95 -7.53 -3.19 -4.30
C ALA A 95 -8.81 -3.71 -4.99
N SER A 96 -9.97 -3.62 -4.32
CA SER A 96 -11.27 -3.87 -4.94
C SER A 96 -11.79 -2.70 -5.76
N GLN A 97 -11.16 -1.52 -5.64
CA GLN A 97 -11.53 -0.33 -6.41
C GLN A 97 -10.68 -0.23 -7.68
N GLU A 98 -11.21 0.43 -8.71
CA GLU A 98 -10.49 0.70 -9.97
C GLU A 98 -9.57 1.93 -9.85
N LEU A 99 -8.80 2.01 -8.75
CA LEU A 99 -7.88 3.12 -8.48
C LEU A 99 -6.50 2.91 -9.10
N GLU A 100 -5.97 3.97 -9.69
CA GLU A 100 -4.57 4.09 -10.02
C GLU A 100 -3.72 4.18 -8.74
N THR A 101 -2.47 3.73 -8.85
CA THR A 101 -1.54 3.73 -7.71
C THR A 101 -1.27 5.12 -7.15
N LYS A 102 -1.26 6.15 -8.00
CA LYS A 102 -1.08 7.55 -7.59
C LYS A 102 -2.25 8.04 -6.72
N GLU A 103 -3.45 7.53 -6.98
CA GLU A 103 -4.67 7.89 -6.25
C GLU A 103 -4.68 7.22 -4.88
N ILE A 104 -4.34 5.94 -4.80
CA ILE A 104 -4.18 5.23 -3.53
C ILE A 104 -3.19 5.96 -2.61
N VAL A 105 -2.02 6.35 -3.15
CA VAL A 105 -1.03 7.12 -2.39
C VAL A 105 -1.55 8.51 -2.00
N SER A 106 -2.29 9.17 -2.88
CA SER A 106 -2.92 10.47 -2.61
C SER A 106 -3.94 10.36 -1.47
N THR A 107 -4.80 9.34 -1.49
CA THR A 107 -5.77 9.02 -0.44
C THR A 107 -5.10 8.79 0.90
N ILE A 108 -4.03 7.99 0.96
CA ILE A 108 -3.30 7.75 2.21
C ILE A 108 -2.75 9.06 2.79
N LYS A 109 -2.16 9.91 1.94
CA LYS A 109 -1.62 11.21 2.35
C LYS A 109 -2.74 12.17 2.79
N ALA A 110 -3.83 12.22 2.05
CA ALA A 110 -4.99 13.06 2.38
C ALA A 110 -5.54 12.74 3.76
N TYR A 111 -5.66 11.44 4.08
CA TYR A 111 -6.12 10.99 5.38
C TYR A 111 -5.15 11.40 6.48
N LYS A 112 -3.85 11.19 6.28
CA LYS A 112 -2.82 11.63 7.23
C LYS A 112 -2.84 13.14 7.45
N GLU A 113 -2.86 13.93 6.38
CA GLU A 113 -2.78 15.40 6.43
C GLU A 113 -4.01 16.05 7.09
N ASN A 114 -5.15 15.35 7.09
CA ASN A 114 -6.40 15.81 7.67
C ASN A 114 -6.75 15.11 9.00
N ASP A 115 -5.80 14.39 9.62
CA ASP A 115 -6.01 13.63 10.86
C ASP A 115 -7.18 12.62 10.79
N LEU A 116 -7.45 12.07 9.60
CA LEU A 116 -8.47 11.05 9.35
C LEU A 116 -7.86 9.64 9.50
N LYS A 117 -8.66 8.69 9.96
CA LYS A 117 -8.22 7.30 10.12
C LYS A 117 -8.49 6.51 8.85
N LEU A 118 -7.49 5.78 8.37
CA LEU A 118 -7.65 4.90 7.20
C LEU A 118 -8.65 3.75 7.46
N GLU A 119 -8.85 3.38 8.73
CA GLU A 119 -9.88 2.42 9.15
C GLU A 119 -11.30 2.91 8.84
N ASP A 120 -11.52 4.23 8.83
CA ASP A 120 -12.82 4.84 8.54
C ASP A 120 -13.08 4.94 7.02
N TYR A 121 -12.09 4.63 6.16
CA TYR A 121 -12.28 4.66 4.71
C TYR A 121 -13.37 3.70 4.25
N ASP A 122 -13.39 2.46 4.76
CA ASP A 122 -14.42 1.48 4.40
C ASP A 122 -15.83 1.93 4.84
N LEU A 123 -15.93 2.51 6.04
CA LEU A 123 -17.18 3.10 6.54
C LEU A 123 -17.65 4.27 5.66
N TYR A 124 -16.71 5.10 5.19
CA TYR A 124 -16.99 6.19 4.27
C TYR A 124 -17.55 5.67 2.93
N LEU A 125 -16.93 4.63 2.37
CA LEU A 125 -17.39 4.05 1.09
C LEU A 125 -18.77 3.41 1.20
N ASN A 126 -19.14 2.90 2.38
CA ASN A 126 -20.42 2.22 2.61
C ASN A 126 -21.51 3.14 3.18
N ASP A 127 -21.30 4.46 3.20
CA ASP A 127 -22.21 5.46 3.78
C ASP A 127 -22.60 5.19 5.25
N GLU A 128 -21.69 4.58 6.02
CA GLU A 128 -21.90 4.20 7.42
C GLU A 128 -21.44 5.27 8.42
N LEU A 129 -20.84 6.35 7.92
CA LEU A 129 -20.42 7.51 8.71
C LEU A 129 -21.56 8.50 8.94
N THR A 130 -21.39 9.36 9.95
CA THR A 130 -22.30 10.52 10.13
C THR A 130 -22.10 11.52 9.00
N LEU A 131 -23.12 12.35 8.71
CA LEU A 131 -23.04 13.37 7.65
C LEU A 131 -21.82 14.29 7.79
N ASP A 132 -21.49 14.69 9.02
CA ASP A 132 -20.34 15.54 9.31
C ASP A 132 -19.02 14.83 8.98
N GLU A 133 -18.90 13.54 9.34
CA GLU A 133 -17.72 12.73 8.99
C GLU A 133 -17.65 12.48 7.48
N THR A 134 -18.73 12.04 6.84
CA THR A 134 -18.80 11.88 5.37
C THR A 134 -18.33 13.13 4.64
N THR A 135 -18.74 14.32 5.11
CA THR A 135 -18.33 15.60 4.53
C THR A 135 -16.83 15.82 4.69
N LYS A 136 -16.24 15.52 5.85
CA LYS A 136 -14.78 15.64 6.07
C LYS A 136 -13.99 14.72 5.16
N HIS A 137 -14.39 13.45 5.09
CA HIS A 137 -13.72 12.44 4.25
C HIS A 137 -13.81 12.81 2.77
N SER A 138 -15.01 13.17 2.28
CA SER A 138 -15.21 13.60 0.90
C SER A 138 -14.39 14.85 0.57
N SER A 139 -14.39 15.87 1.44
CA SER A 139 -13.63 17.11 1.22
C SER A 139 -12.12 16.85 1.13
N ALA A 140 -11.58 16.03 2.03
CA ALA A 140 -10.15 15.67 2.01
C ALA A 140 -9.76 14.94 0.71
N LEU A 141 -10.61 14.03 0.23
CA LEU A 141 -10.40 13.31 -1.03
C LEU A 141 -10.49 14.25 -2.25
N VAL A 142 -11.50 15.12 -2.29
CA VAL A 142 -11.68 16.11 -3.37
C VAL A 142 -10.45 17.02 -3.45
N GLU A 143 -9.99 17.57 -2.34
CA GLU A 143 -8.79 18.42 -2.31
C GLU A 143 -7.54 17.67 -2.79
N ALA A 144 -7.38 16.41 -2.37
CA ALA A 144 -6.23 15.59 -2.75
C ALA A 144 -6.25 15.22 -4.24
N TYR A 145 -7.41 14.87 -4.78
CA TYR A 145 -7.56 14.48 -6.18
C TYR A 145 -7.47 15.70 -7.10
N GLN A 146 -7.96 16.87 -6.66
CA GLN A 146 -7.76 18.12 -7.39
C GLN A 146 -6.28 18.53 -7.49
N LYS A 147 -5.48 18.30 -6.44
CA LYS A 147 -4.02 18.49 -6.49
C LYS A 147 -3.33 17.49 -7.43
N LEU A 148 -3.87 16.27 -7.50
CA LEU A 148 -3.31 15.17 -8.28
C LEU A 148 -3.61 15.29 -9.78
N GLU A 149 -4.80 15.79 -10.12
CA GLU A 149 -5.33 15.88 -11.49
C GLU A 149 -5.84 17.32 -11.75
N PRO A 150 -4.93 18.32 -11.76
CA PRO A 150 -5.29 19.74 -11.89
C PRO A 150 -5.95 20.10 -13.23
N GLU A 151 -5.89 19.20 -14.21
CA GLU A 151 -6.58 19.32 -15.50
C GLU A 151 -8.09 19.06 -15.42
N LEU A 152 -8.55 18.35 -14.39
CA LEU A 152 -9.98 18.07 -14.21
C LEU A 152 -10.67 19.24 -13.52
N SER A 153 -11.92 19.49 -13.89
CA SER A 153 -12.79 20.43 -13.20
C SER A 153 -13.15 19.91 -11.80
N ILE A 154 -13.55 20.83 -10.91
CA ILE A 154 -13.97 20.44 -9.57
C ILE A 154 -15.17 19.49 -9.59
N GLU A 155 -16.10 19.67 -10.53
CA GLU A 155 -17.26 18.79 -10.71
C GLU A 155 -16.86 17.37 -11.14
N GLU A 156 -15.86 17.23 -12.02
CA GLU A 156 -15.32 15.92 -12.40
C GLU A 156 -14.63 15.22 -11.22
N ILE A 157 -13.89 15.97 -10.39
CA ILE A 157 -13.26 15.45 -9.18
C ILE A 157 -14.31 15.03 -8.14
N GLU A 158 -15.33 15.86 -7.90
CA GLU A 158 -16.43 15.55 -6.98
C GLU A 158 -17.17 14.29 -7.44
N ASN A 159 -17.51 14.18 -8.74
CA ASN A 159 -18.13 12.99 -9.31
C ASN A 159 -17.26 11.74 -9.14
N LYS A 160 -15.94 11.88 -9.31
CA LYS A 160 -14.99 10.80 -9.13
C LYS A 160 -14.94 10.33 -7.67
N VAL A 161 -14.90 11.25 -6.71
CA VAL A 161 -14.92 10.93 -5.27
C VAL A 161 -16.26 10.32 -4.85
N MET A 162 -17.39 10.86 -5.32
CA MET A 162 -18.71 10.27 -5.08
C MET A 162 -18.83 8.85 -5.68
N GLY A 163 -18.19 8.60 -6.82
CA GLY A 163 -18.16 7.29 -7.45
C GLY A 163 -17.30 6.25 -6.73
N LEU A 164 -16.59 6.61 -5.66
CA LEU A 164 -15.86 5.65 -4.82
C LEU A 164 -16.80 4.89 -3.90
N SER A 165 -17.86 5.54 -3.42
CA SER A 165 -18.86 4.94 -2.52
C SER A 165 -19.72 3.90 -3.26
N ASN A 166 -20.09 2.83 -2.54
CA ASN A 166 -20.83 1.67 -3.06
C ASN A 166 -22.35 1.87 -3.10
#